data_AF-A0A316PU23-F1
#
_entry.id   AF-A0A316PU23-F1
#
_cell.length_a   1.000
_cell.length_b   1.000
_cell.length_c   1.000
_cell.angle_alpha   90.00
_cell.angle_beta   90.00
_cell.angle_gamma   90.00
#
_symmetry.space_group_name_H-M   'P 1'
#
loop_
_entity.id
_entity.type
_entity.pdbx_description
1 polymer ?
#
loop_
_entity_poly.entity_id
_entity_poly.type
_entity_poly.pdbx_seq_one_letter_code
_entity_poly.pdbx_strand_id
1 'polypeptide(L)' 'EDCARFFEDVATIGEVQAMAQRLHVAKLLNDGCKYSDVAEVTGASTATISRVSRCLTYGADGYKLVLGRLEK' A
#
# COMPACT_ATOMS: atom_id res chain seq x y z
N GLU A 1 -10.35 -16.56 3.36
CA GLU A 1 -10.00 -17.46 2.23
C GLU A 1 -10.56 -16.96 0.91
N ASP A 2 -11.81 -16.47 0.86
CA ASP A 2 -12.46 -15.99 -0.37
C ASP A 2 -11.68 -14.93 -1.16
N CYS A 3 -11.12 -13.91 -0.50
CA CYS A 3 -10.32 -12.89 -1.19
C CYS A 3 -9.05 -13.45 -1.82
N ALA A 4 -8.39 -14.41 -1.16
CA ALA A 4 -7.15 -14.99 -1.69
C ALA A 4 -7.43 -15.74 -2.99
N ARG A 5 -8.48 -16.57 -3.01
CA ARG A 5 -8.93 -17.29 -4.20
C ARG A 5 -9.36 -16.34 -5.32
N PHE A 6 -10.12 -15.29 -5.00
CA PHE A 6 -10.51 -14.29 -5.98
C PHE A 6 -9.31 -13.57 -6.61
N PHE A 7 -8.30 -13.20 -5.81
CA PHE A 7 -7.10 -12.55 -6.34
C PHE A 7 -6.21 -13.51 -7.13
N GLU A 8 -6.20 -14.80 -6.81
CA GLU A 8 -5.53 -15.83 -7.62
C GLU A 8 -6.19 -16.02 -9.00
N ASP A 9 -7.52 -15.86 -9.09
CA ASP A 9 -8.25 -15.95 -10.37
C ASP A 9 -8.05 -14.71 -11.26
N VAL A 10 -8.03 -13.51 -10.67
CA VAL A 10 -8.07 -12.23 -11.40
C VAL A 10 -6.69 -11.61 -11.64
N ALA A 11 -5.71 -11.91 -10.80
CA ALA A 11 -4.43 -11.23 -10.82
C ALA A 11 -3.26 -12.22 -10.79
N THR A 12 -2.16 -11.81 -11.42
CA THR A 12 -0.89 -12.51 -11.27
C THR A 12 -0.33 -12.32 -9.86
N ILE A 13 0.57 -13.23 -9.46
CA ILE A 13 1.29 -13.14 -8.19
C ILE A 13 1.98 -11.77 -8.05
N GLY A 14 2.60 -11.27 -9.13
CA GLY A 14 3.29 -9.98 -9.13
C GLY A 14 2.35 -8.79 -8.93
N GLU A 15 1.14 -8.84 -9.46
CA GLU A 15 0.13 -7.78 -9.28
C GLU A 15 -0.40 -7.76 -7.84
N VAL A 16 -0.66 -8.93 -7.26
CA VAL A 16 -1.06 -9.05 -5.84
C VAL A 16 0.04 -8.53 -4.92
N GLN A 17 1.29 -8.91 -5.19
CA GLN A 17 2.44 -8.39 -4.45
C GLN A 17 2.58 -6.88 -4.60
N ALA A 18 2.37 -6.33 -5.80
CA ALA A 18 2.42 -4.89 -6.02
C ALA A 18 1.30 -4.14 -5.27
N MET A 19 0.09 -4.70 -5.21
CA MET A 19 -1.00 -4.13 -4.41
C MET A 19 -0.69 -4.17 -2.91
N ALA A 20 -0.17 -5.30 -2.41
CA ALA A 20 0.24 -5.45 -1.02
C ALA A 20 1.38 -4.48 -0.65
N GLN A 21 2.40 -4.35 -1.51
CA GLN A 21 3.50 -3.41 -1.31
C GLN A 21 3.00 -1.96 -1.21
N ARG A 22 2.03 -1.55 -2.05
CA ARG A 22 1.45 -0.20 -1.98
C ARG A 22 0.69 0.05 -0.69
N LEU A 23 -0.04 -0.95 -0.17
CA LEU A 23 -0.71 -0.84 1.12
C LEU A 23 0.32 -0.72 2.27
N HIS A 24 1.40 -1.49 2.21
CA HIS A 24 2.48 -1.40 3.20
C HIS A 24 3.17 -0.03 3.18
N VAL A 25 3.46 0.50 1.98
CA VAL A 25 3.96 1.87 1.80
C VAL A 25 3.00 2.89 2.41
N ALA A 26 1.69 2.77 2.14
CA ALA A 26 0.69 3.70 2.67
C ALA A 26 0.66 3.69 4.21
N LYS A 27 0.77 2.51 4.82
CA LYS A 27 0.85 2.37 6.28
C LYS A 27 2.06 3.10 6.86
N LEU A 28 3.27 2.83 6.35
CA LEU A 28 4.49 3.47 6.86
C LEU A 28 4.47 4.99 6.69
N LEU A 29 3.93 5.48 5.57
CA LEU A 29 3.75 6.92 5.35
C LEU A 29 2.73 7.53 6.32
N ASN A 30 1.65 6.81 6.64
CA ASN A 30 0.67 7.23 7.65
C ASN A 30 1.29 7.28 9.05
N ASP A 31 2.21 6.37 9.35
CA ASP A 31 2.97 6.31 10.60
C ASP A 31 4.08 7.37 10.68
N GLY A 32 4.25 8.21 9.64
CA GLY A 32 5.20 9.32 9.60
C GLY A 32 6.63 8.92 9.20
N CYS A 33 6.84 7.72 8.66
CA CYS A 33 8.16 7.28 8.19
C CYS A 33 8.66 8.12 6.99
N LYS A 34 9.98 8.31 6.91
CA LYS A 34 10.61 9.02 5.78
C LYS A 34 10.66 8.12 4.54
N TYR A 35 10.72 8.74 3.36
CA TYR A 35 10.73 8.01 2.08
C TYR A 35 11.92 7.04 1.93
N SER A 36 13.08 7.39 2.51
CA SER A 36 14.26 6.50 2.55
C SER A 36 13.95 5.19 3.25
N ASP A 37 13.34 5.31 4.43
CA ASP A 37 13.08 4.19 5.33
C ASP A 37 11.95 3.33 4.74
N VAL A 38 10.93 3.96 4.15
CA VAL A 38 9.89 3.26 3.40
C VAL A 38 10.48 2.48 2.22
N ALA A 39 11.38 3.08 1.44
CA ALA A 39 12.01 2.39 0.32
C ALA A 39 12.84 1.17 0.77
N GLU A 40 13.59 1.31 1.86
CA GLU A 40 14.38 0.23 2.46
C GLU A 40 13.50 -0.92 2.95
N VAL A 41 12.44 -0.60 3.70
CA VAL A 41 11.56 -1.61 4.31
C VAL A 41 10.69 -2.32 3.27
N THR A 42 10.13 -1.58 2.30
CA THR A 42 9.15 -2.16 1.37
C THR A 42 9.77 -2.61 0.05
N GLY A 43 11.01 -2.19 -0.26
CA GLY A 43 11.62 -2.39 -1.59
C GLY A 43 10.91 -1.62 -2.72
N ALA A 44 10.11 -0.59 -2.39
CA ALA A 44 9.36 0.16 -3.38
C ALA A 44 10.24 1.25 -4.00
N SER A 45 10.08 1.49 -5.31
CA SER A 45 10.78 2.61 -5.96
C SER A 45 10.24 3.97 -5.49
N THR A 46 11.08 5.00 -5.54
CA THR A 46 10.69 6.38 -5.20
C THR A 46 9.47 6.86 -5.98
N ALA A 47 9.32 6.44 -7.25
CA ALA A 47 8.15 6.76 -8.07
C ALA A 47 6.86 6.11 -7.53
N THR A 48 6.96 4.88 -7.00
CA THR A 48 5.82 4.20 -6.36
C THR A 48 5.46 4.86 -5.04
N ILE A 49 6.45 5.16 -4.18
CA ILE A 49 6.23 5.86 -2.90
C ILE A 49 5.56 7.22 -3.13
N SER A 50 6.05 8.00 -4.10
CA SER A 50 5.45 9.29 -4.48
C SER A 50 3.99 9.18 -4.92
N ARG A 51 3.66 8.17 -5.75
CA ARG A 51 2.27 7.92 -6.17
C ARG A 51 1.37 7.54 -4.98
N VAL A 52 1.84 6.68 -4.09
CA VAL A 52 1.09 6.27 -2.89
C VAL A 52 0.87 7.45 -1.96
N SER A 53 1.92 8.22 -1.65
CA SER A 53 1.83 9.44 -0.83
C SER A 53 0.80 10.42 -1.39
N ARG A 54 0.82 10.68 -2.71
CA ARG A 54 -0.18 11.54 -3.34
C ARG A 54 -1.61 11.02 -3.15
N CYS A 55 -1.83 9.71 -3.30
CA CYS A 55 -3.14 9.10 -3.08
C CYS A 55 -3.55 9.04 -1.60
N LEU A 56 -2.61 8.95 -0.68
CA LEU A 56 -2.87 9.00 0.76
C LEU A 56 -3.32 10.40 1.17
N THR A 57 -2.70 11.45 0.63
CA THR A 57 -3.02 12.84 0.98
C THR A 57 -4.23 13.38 0.23
N TYR A 58 -4.30 13.15 -1.09
CA TYR A 58 -5.27 13.79 -2.00
C TYR A 58 -6.11 12.80 -2.82
N GLY A 59 -6.08 11.51 -2.49
CA GLY A 59 -6.85 10.49 -3.20
C GLY A 59 -8.29 10.41 -2.72
N ALA A 60 -8.95 9.29 -3.04
CA ALA A 60 -10.34 9.01 -2.66
C ALA A 60 -10.51 8.54 -1.20
N ASP A 61 -9.58 8.89 -0.31
CA ASP A 61 -9.53 8.49 1.11
C ASP A 61 -9.58 6.97 1.42
N GLY A 62 -9.51 6.10 0.42
CA GLY A 62 -9.57 4.65 0.59
C GLY A 62 -8.49 4.09 1.51
N TYR A 63 -7.26 4.61 1.44
CA TYR A 63 -6.19 4.21 2.37
C TYR A 63 -6.54 4.60 3.82
N LYS A 64 -6.97 5.84 4.06
CA LYS A 64 -7.33 6.31 5.41
C LYS A 64 -8.46 5.47 6.01
N LEU A 65 -9.47 5.15 5.19
CA LEU A 65 -10.60 4.32 5.62
C LEU A 65 -10.16 2.91 6.03
N VAL A 66 -9.34 2.25 5.22
CA VAL A 66 -8.87 0.89 5.50
C VAL A 66 -7.89 0.88 6.68
N LEU A 67 -6.92 1.80 6.72
CA LEU A 67 -5.95 1.89 7.81
C LEU A 67 -6.65 2.16 9.16
N GLY A 68 -7.59 3.10 9.21
CA GLY A 68 -8.36 3.36 10.43
C GLY A 68 -9.28 2.22 10.88
N ARG A 69 -9.58 1.25 10.00
CA ARG A 69 -10.28 -0.01 10.37
C ARG A 69 -9.32 -1.07 10.92
N LEU A 70 -8.04 -1.03 10.54
CA LEU A 70 -7.01 -1.98 10.97
C LEU A 70 -6.38 -1.59 12.32
N GLU A 71 -6.46 -0.32 12.71
CA GLU A 71 -5.97 0.18 14.01
C GLU A 71 -6.95 -0.07 15.18
N LYS A 72 -8.15 -0.60 14.90
CA LYS A 72 -9.16 -0.99 15.89
C LYS A 72 -9.05 -2.48 16.20
#